data_AF-A0A2P8GTM5-F1
#
_entry.id   AF-A0A2P8GTM5-F1
#
_cell.length_a   1.000
_cell.length_b   1.000
_cell.length_c   1.000
_cell.angle_alpha   90.00
_cell.angle_beta   90.00
_cell.angle_gamma   90.00
#
_symmetry.space_group_name_H-M   'P 1'
#
loop_
_entity.id
_entity.type
_entity.pdbx_description
1 polymer ?
#
loop_
_entity_poly.entity_id
_entity_poly.type
_entity_poly.pdbx_seq_one_letter_code
_entity_poly.pdbx_strand_id
1 'polypeptide(L)' 'MSLTVTPYGVRKFRSERATPRIREVYDSTSGWRDNPESGMRLSEESARQLQRRGFTSVRVRWRLRTVEIQLRRYLGE' A
#
# COMPACT_ATOMS: atom_id res chain seq x y z
N MET A 1 13.80 -10.83 4.99
CA MET A 1 12.69 -9.86 5.03
C MET A 1 11.49 -10.49 4.34
N SER A 2 10.53 -10.98 5.12
CA SER A 2 9.34 -11.67 4.62
C SER A 2 8.32 -10.64 4.15
N LEU A 3 8.30 -10.35 2.86
CA LEU A 3 7.31 -9.48 2.23
C LEU A 3 5.99 -10.25 2.13
N THR A 4 5.28 -10.42 3.24
CA THR A 4 4.00 -11.12 3.28
C THR A 4 2.96 -10.24 2.57
N VAL A 5 2.51 -10.70 1.40
CA VAL A 5 1.41 -10.10 0.65
C VAL A 5 0.11 -10.60 1.25
N THR A 6 -0.80 -9.69 1.60
CA THR A 6 -2.07 -10.08 2.22
C THR A 6 -2.98 -10.76 1.18
N PRO A 7 -3.93 -11.62 1.59
CA PRO A 7 -4.86 -12.30 0.66
C PRO A 7 -5.61 -11.32 -0.27
N TYR A 8 -5.91 -10.12 0.24
CA TYR A 8 -6.48 -9.04 -0.56
C TYR A 8 -5.52 -8.55 -1.65
N GLY A 9 -4.25 -8.34 -1.32
CA GLY A 9 -3.20 -8.02 -2.27
C GLY A 9 -3.05 -9.09 -3.35
N VAL A 10 -3.08 -10.37 -2.97
CA VAL A 10 -3.01 -11.49 -3.93
C VAL A 10 -4.17 -11.45 -4.92
N ARG A 11 -5.41 -11.25 -4.44
CA ARG A 11 -6.60 -11.16 -5.31
C ARG A 11 -6.56 -9.92 -6.21
N LYS A 12 -6.15 -8.77 -5.67
CA LYS A 12 -6.17 -7.48 -6.38
C LYS A 12 -5.06 -7.37 -7.43
N PHE A 13 -3.89 -7.93 -7.15
CA PHE A 13 -2.75 -7.91 -8.07
C PHE A 13 -2.58 -9.21 -8.87
N ARG A 14 -3.40 -10.24 -8.60
CA ARG A 14 -3.30 -11.60 -9.15
C ARG A 14 -1.90 -12.21 -9.00
N SER A 15 -1.23 -11.94 -7.88
CA SER A 15 0.11 -12.43 -7.62
C SER A 15 0.42 -12.48 -6.13
N GLU A 16 0.94 -13.63 -5.69
CA GLU A 16 1.34 -13.91 -4.30
C GLU A 16 2.62 -13.18 -3.86
N ARG A 17 3.36 -12.62 -4.82
CA ARG A 17 4.60 -11.85 -4.58
C ARG A 17 4.49 -10.41 -5.06
N ALA A 18 3.28 -9.93 -5.35
CA ALA A 18 3.07 -8.55 -5.77
C ALA A 18 3.45 -7.57 -4.66
N THR A 19 4.57 -6.88 -4.86
CA THR A 19 5.06 -5.82 -3.99
C THR A 19 5.14 -4.51 -4.78
N PRO A 20 3.97 -3.97 -5.19
CA PRO A 20 3.91 -2.77 -6.02
C PRO A 20 4.52 -1.58 -5.27
N ARG A 21 5.14 -0.65 -6.00
CA ARG A 21 5.77 0.52 -5.40
C ARG A 21 4.73 1.53 -4.97
N ILE A 22 4.83 2.03 -3.75
CA ILE A 22 3.96 3.08 -3.20
C ILE A 22 4.42 4.42 -3.80
N ARG A 23 3.49 5.11 -4.46
CA ARG A 23 3.71 6.45 -5.02
C ARG A 23 3.19 7.54 -4.11
N GLU A 24 1.95 7.39 -3.66
CA GLU A 24 1.28 8.40 -2.86
C GLU A 24 0.63 7.73 -1.65
N VAL A 25 0.55 8.47 -0.55
CA VAL A 25 -0.12 8.11 0.69
C VAL A 25 -1.23 9.11 0.95
N TYR A 26 -2.37 8.63 1.44
CA TYR A 26 -3.51 9.47 1.76
C TYR A 26 -3.52 9.78 3.25
N ASP A 27 -3.42 11.06 3.54
CA ASP A 27 -3.62 11.65 4.86
C ASP A 27 -5.05 12.21 4.95
N SER A 28 -5.75 11.91 6.04
CA SER A 28 -7.15 12.36 6.20
C SER A 28 -7.29 13.87 6.31
N THR A 29 -6.21 14.58 6.66
CA THR A 29 -6.20 16.05 6.85
C THR A 29 -5.79 16.78 5.58
N SER A 30 -4.81 16.25 4.86
CA SER A 30 -4.13 16.92 3.74
C SER A 30 -4.42 16.30 2.37
N GLY A 31 -5.10 15.14 2.33
CA GLY A 31 -5.38 14.38 1.11
C GLY A 31 -4.18 13.56 0.63
N TRP A 32 -4.06 13.41 -0.69
CA TRP A 32 -2.97 12.65 -1.31
C TRP A 32 -1.65 13.41 -1.23
N ARG A 33 -0.62 12.74 -0.73
CA ARG A 33 0.75 13.25 -0.64
C ARG A 33 1.71 12.26 -1.26
N ASP A 34 2.81 12.76 -1.83
CA ASP A 34 3.90 11.90 -2.25
C ASP A 34 4.41 11.05 -1.07
N ASN A 35 4.74 9.81 -1.38
CA ASN A 35 5.27 8.89 -0.39
C ASN A 35 6.61 9.43 0.15
N PRO A 36 6.75 9.67 1.46
CA PRO A 36 7.97 10.22 2.05
C PRO A 36 9.18 9.29 1.91
N GLU A 37 8.96 7.99 1.71
CA GLU A 37 10.03 7.00 1.56
C GLU A 37 10.13 6.50 0.12
N SER A 38 11.01 7.13 -0.66
CA SER A 38 11.25 6.75 -2.06
C SER A 38 11.64 5.27 -2.18
N GLY A 39 10.89 4.52 -2.98
CA GLY A 39 11.12 3.09 -3.20
C GLY A 39 10.41 2.15 -2.22
N MET A 40 9.64 2.67 -1.25
CA MET A 40 8.81 1.83 -0.38
C MET A 40 7.83 0.98 -1.22
N ARG A 41 7.74 -0.30 -0.88
CA ARG A 41 6.85 -1.26 -1.54
C ARG A 41 5.67 -1.61 -0.63
N LEU A 42 4.52 -1.88 -1.23
CA LEU A 42 3.35 -2.33 -0.50
C LEU A 42 3.58 -3.76 -0.01
N SER A 43 3.65 -3.89 1.32
CA SER A 43 3.72 -5.14 2.07
C SER A 43 2.82 -5.01 3.30
N GLU A 44 2.51 -6.11 3.98
CA GLU A 44 1.77 -6.03 5.24
C GLU A 44 2.49 -5.12 6.27
N GLU A 45 3.80 -5.26 6.43
CA GLU A 45 4.60 -4.43 7.34
C GLU A 45 4.51 -2.94 6.98
N SER A 46 4.73 -2.59 5.72
CA SER A 46 4.66 -1.19 5.26
C SER A 46 3.24 -0.63 5.38
N ALA A 47 2.21 -1.44 5.12
CA ALA A 47 0.83 -1.04 5.31
C ALA A 47 0.50 -0.75 6.79
N ARG A 48 0.93 -1.63 7.72
CA ARG A 48 0.79 -1.38 9.17
C ARG A 48 1.59 -0.16 9.63
N GLN A 49 2.78 0.06 9.06
CA GLN A 49 3.59 1.23 9.38
C GLN A 49 2.90 2.53 8.96
N LEU A 50 2.34 2.56 7.75
CA LEU A 50 1.59 3.72 7.25
C LEU A 50 0.31 3.97 8.06
N GLN A 51 -0.40 2.91 8.43
CA GLN A 51 -1.57 3.02 9.30
C GLN A 51 -1.20 3.60 10.68
N ARG A 52 -0.10 3.14 11.28
CA ARG A 52 0.43 3.69 12.55
C ARG A 52 0.84 5.16 12.45
N ARG A 53 1.24 5.63 11.26
CA ARG A 53 1.54 7.04 10.98
C ARG A 53 0.29 7.89 10.71
N GLY A 54 -0.91 7.29 10.72
CA GLY A 54 -2.18 7.98 10.53
C GLY A 54 -2.69 8.01 9.07
N PHE A 55 -1.99 7.36 8.13
CA PHE A 55 -2.48 7.26 6.76
C PHE A 55 -3.60 6.23 6.67
N THR A 56 -4.55 6.44 5.74
CA THR A 56 -5.70 5.53 5.59
C THR A 56 -5.72 4.79 4.25
N SER A 57 -5.12 5.37 3.21
CA SER A 57 -5.06 4.80 1.87
C SER A 57 -3.72 5.06 1.20
N VAL A 58 -3.40 4.28 0.18
CA VAL A 58 -2.16 4.40 -0.60
C VAL A 58 -2.44 4.18 -2.07
N ARG A 59 -1.69 4.86 -2.93
CA ARG A 59 -1.64 4.60 -4.36
C ARG A 59 -0.34 3.93 -4.70
N VAL A 60 -0.47 2.81 -5.39
CA VAL A 60 0.68 2.03 -5.83
C VAL A 60 0.73 1.95 -7.34
N ARG A 61 1.94 1.86 -7.88
CA ARG A 61 2.12 1.57 -9.30
C ARG A 61 2.19 0.06 -9.49
N TRP A 62 1.24 -0.49 -10.23
CA TRP A 62 1.22 -1.89 -10.63
C TRP A 62 1.16 -2.00 -12.15
N ARG A 63 2.20 -2.58 -12.74
CA ARG A 63 2.42 -2.60 -14.19
C ARG A 63 2.34 -1.18 -14.78
N LEU A 64 1.26 -0.87 -15.49
CA LEU A 64 1.02 0.41 -16.16
C LEU A 64 -0.13 1.20 -15.52
N ARG A 65 -0.60 0.80 -14.33
CA ARG A 65 -1.75 1.42 -13.67
C ARG A 65 -1.39 1.92 -12.28
N THR A 66 -2.00 3.02 -11.89
CA THR A 66 -2.05 3.47 -10.50
C THR A 66 -3.25 2.81 -9.84
N VAL A 67 -3.02 2.08 -8.75
CA VAL A 67 -4.05 1.34 -8.03
C VAL A 67 -4.15 1.92 -6.63
N GLU A 68 -5.37 2.33 -6.28
CA GLU A 68 -5.68 2.77 -4.93
C GLU A 68 -6.00 1.58 -4.03
N ILE A 69 -5.43 1.60 -2.83
CA ILE A 69 -5.55 0.57 -1.81
C ILE A 69 -5.88 1.26 -0.49
N GLN A 70 -7.01 0.91 0.12
CA GLN A 70 -7.29 1.27 1.49
C GLN A 70 -6.51 0.35 2.42
N LEU A 71 -5.78 0.93 3.39
CA LEU A 71 -4.88 0.17 4.26
C LEU A 71 -5.65 -0.83 5.13
N ARG A 72 -6.81 -0.45 5.68
CA ARG A 72 -7.69 -1.35 6.44
C ARG A 72 -8.09 -2.61 5.65
N ARG A 73 -8.64 -2.41 4.44
CA ARG A 73 -9.01 -3.51 3.54
C ARG A 73 -7.82 -4.38 3.13
N TYR A 74 -6.65 -3.77 2.99
CA TYR A 74 -5.43 -4.49 2.66
C TYR A 74 -4.97 -5.37 3.83
N LEU A 75 -5.06 -4.88 5.06
CA LEU A 75 -4.70 -5.60 6.27
C LEU A 75 -5.77 -6.61 6.73
N GLY A 76 -6.99 -6.50 6.21
CA GLY A 76 -8.12 -7.37 6.59
C GLY A 76 -8.84 -6.92 7.87
N GLU A 77 -8.71 -5.63 8.21
CA GLU A 77 -9.36 -4.97 9.35
C GLU A 77 -10.62 -4.19 8.95
#